data_AF-A0A158IP45-F1
#
_entry.id   AF-A0A158IP45-F1
#
_cell.length_a   1.000
_cell.length_b   1.000
_cell.length_c   1.000
_cell.angle_alpha   90.00
_cell.angle_beta   90.00
_cell.angle_gamma   90.00
#
_symmetry.space_group_name_H-M   'P 1'
#
loop_
_entity.id
_entity.type
_entity.pdbx_description
1 polymer ?
#
loop_
_entity_poly.entity_id
_entity_poly.type
_entity_poly.pdbx_seq_one_letter_code
_entity_poly.pdbx_strand_id
1 'polypeptide(L)'
;MSAPVRRIHLSIDTLVLRGVRPEDRQSLARGLSEELTRLLGQPGVASRLVRDGSQPVLRLPRLRFSSAPAARTLGVQVGRAIGRGLAR
;
A
#
# COMPACT_ATOMS: atom_id res chain seq x y z
N MET A 1 -16.03 -11.07 23.69
CA MET A 1 -16.65 -10.02 22.86
C MET A 1 -15.84 -9.91 21.57
N SER A 2 -16.42 -10.24 20.41
CA SER A 2 -15.75 -9.98 19.13
C SER A 2 -15.57 -8.47 18.94
N ALA A 3 -14.37 -8.03 18.55
CA ALA A 3 -14.13 -6.64 18.23
C ALA A 3 -15.09 -6.18 17.11
N PRO A 4 -15.60 -4.94 17.14
CA PRO A 4 -16.49 -4.45 16.10
C PRO A 4 -15.81 -4.53 14.72
N VAL A 5 -16.56 -4.98 13.71
CA VAL A 5 -16.08 -5.02 12.32
C VAL A 5 -15.86 -3.59 11.86
N ARG A 6 -14.61 -3.24 11.57
CA ARG A 6 -14.22 -1.91 11.08
C ARG A 6 -13.85 -2.01 9.62
N ARG A 7 -14.45 -1.14 8.81
CA ARG A 7 -14.17 -1.04 7.37
C ARG A 7 -13.08 -0.01 7.13
N ILE A 8 -12.04 -0.39 6.39
CA ILE A 8 -11.02 0.53 5.92
C ILE A 8 -11.42 0.99 4.51
N HIS A 9 -11.50 2.30 4.31
CA HIS A 9 -11.61 2.91 2.98
C HIS A 9 -10.30 3.63 2.69
N LEU A 10 -9.60 3.21 1.62
CA LEU A 10 -8.34 3.80 1.21
C LEU A 10 -8.53 4.53 -0.12
N SER A 11 -8.30 5.84 -0.13
CA SER A 11 -8.13 6.62 -1.36
C SER A 11 -6.65 6.93 -1.55
N ILE A 12 -6.16 6.81 -2.78
CA ILE A 12 -4.84 7.30 -3.19
C ILE A 12 -5.08 8.26 -4.33
N ASP A 13 -5.10 9.55 -4.03
CA ASP A 13 -5.44 10.58 -5.03
C ASP A 13 -4.33 10.74 -6.07
N THR A 14 -3.07 10.55 -5.68
CA THR A 14 -1.93 10.63 -6.59
C THR A 14 -0.82 9.68 -6.19
N LEU A 15 -0.33 8.91 -7.16
CA LEU A 15 0.84 8.05 -7.02
C LEU A 15 1.89 8.45 -8.05
N VAL A 16 2.95 9.11 -7.61
CA VAL A 16 4.05 9.55 -8.49
C VAL A 16 5.15 8.49 -8.51
N LEU A 17 5.36 7.85 -9.67
CA LEU A 17 6.40 6.86 -9.88
C LEU A 17 7.28 7.28 -11.07
N ARG A 18 8.57 7.47 -10.82
CA ARG A 18 9.56 7.79 -11.86
C ARG A 18 10.06 6.50 -12.49
N GLY A 19 10.21 6.49 -13.82
CA GLY A 19 10.73 5.33 -14.56
C GLY A 19 9.71 4.20 -14.81
N VAL A 20 8.43 4.41 -14.49
CA VAL A 20 7.33 3.50 -14.86
C VAL A 20 6.73 3.96 -16.17
N ARG A 21 6.62 3.04 -17.14
CA ARG A 21 6.04 3.37 -18.44
C ARG A 21 4.51 3.51 -18.33
N PRO A 22 3.86 4.37 -19.14
CA PRO A 22 2.41 4.53 -19.09
C PRO A 22 1.61 3.23 -19.28
N GLU A 23 2.08 2.33 -20.14
CA GLU A 23 1.48 1.02 -20.40
C GLU A 23 1.48 0.08 -19.19
N ASP A 24 2.42 0.26 -18.27
CA ASP A 24 2.59 -0.56 -17.08
C ASP A 24 1.67 -0.15 -15.92
N ARG A 25 1.04 1.03 -16.03
CA ARG A 25 0.25 1.64 -14.94
C ARG A 25 -0.83 0.71 -14.40
N GLN A 26 -1.56 0.02 -15.28
CA GLN A 26 -2.66 -0.85 -14.86
C GLN A 26 -2.15 -2.10 -14.14
N SER A 27 -1.10 -2.73 -14.66
CA SER A 27 -0.46 -3.87 -13.98
C SER A 27 0.11 -3.50 -12.63
N LEU A 28 0.72 -2.31 -12.54
CA LEU A 28 1.22 -1.76 -11.28
C LEU A 28 0.09 -1.49 -10.29
N ALA A 29 -0.95 -0.77 -10.70
CA ALA A 29 -2.10 -0.47 -9.87
C ALA A 29 -2.77 -1.74 -9.35
N ARG A 30 -2.86 -2.78 -10.19
CA ARG A 30 -3.38 -4.09 -9.78
C ARG A 30 -2.54 -4.73 -8.68
N GLY A 31 -1.22 -4.83 -8.86
CA GLY A 31 -0.33 -5.40 -7.85
C GLY A 31 -0.34 -4.60 -6.54
N LEU A 32 -0.45 -3.28 -6.63
CA LEU A 32 -0.59 -2.38 -5.48
C LEU A 32 -1.88 -2.65 -4.72
N SER A 33 -3.02 -2.64 -5.40
CA SER A 33 -4.34 -2.82 -4.79
C SER A 33 -4.52 -4.20 -4.17
N GLU A 34 -4.06 -5.26 -4.85
CA GLU A 34 -4.09 -6.63 -4.31
C GLU A 34 -3.28 -6.73 -3.01
N GLU A 35 -2.07 -6.15 -2.98
CA GLU A 35 -1.22 -6.22 -1.79
C GLU A 35 -1.74 -5.35 -0.64
N LEU A 36 -2.26 -4.13 -0.92
CA LEU A 36 -2.84 -3.28 0.11
C LEU A 36 -4.12 -3.89 0.69
N THR A 37 -4.96 -4.51 -0.14
CA THR A 37 -6.14 -5.25 0.33
C THR A 37 -5.73 -6.38 1.27
N ARG A 38 -4.70 -7.15 0.89
CA ARG A 38 -4.18 -8.24 1.71
C ARG A 38 -3.61 -7.76 3.05
N LEU A 39 -2.89 -6.64 3.05
CA LEU A 39 -2.25 -6.08 4.26
C LEU A 39 -3.27 -5.42 5.19
N LEU A 40 -4.16 -4.59 4.64
CA LEU A 40 -5.15 -3.84 5.41
C LEU A 40 -6.34 -4.71 5.84
N GLY A 41 -6.61 -5.81 5.13
CA GLY A 41 -7.62 -6.79 5.50
C GLY A 41 -7.24 -7.69 6.67
N GLN A 42 -6.03 -7.58 7.22
CA GLN A 42 -5.61 -8.40 8.36
C GLN A 42 -6.36 -8.00 9.64
N PRO A 43 -6.74 -8.98 10.49
CA PRO A 43 -7.39 -8.69 11.76
C PRO A 43 -6.58 -7.71 12.61
N GLY A 44 -7.27 -6.73 13.21
CA GLY A 44 -6.66 -5.76 14.12
C GLY A 44 -5.97 -4.57 13.45
N VAL A 45 -5.74 -4.58 12.13
CA VAL A 45 -5.13 -3.43 11.43
C VAL A 45 -6.01 -2.18 11.52
N ALA A 46 -7.32 -2.31 11.27
CA ALA A 46 -8.25 -1.20 11.38
C ALA A 46 -8.24 -0.55 12.78
N SER A 47 -8.07 -1.35 13.83
CA SER A 47 -8.00 -0.84 15.20
C SER A 47 -6.70 -0.10 15.51
N ARG A 48 -5.59 -0.49 14.88
CA ARG A 48 -4.31 0.22 14.99
C ARG A 48 -4.39 1.57 14.29
N LEU A 49 -4.87 1.60 13.04
CA LEU A 49 -5.01 2.84 12.27
C LEU A 49 -5.86 3.90 12.98
N VAL A 50 -6.96 3.49 13.63
CA VAL A 50 -7.81 4.40 14.42
C VAL A 50 -7.05 5.01 15.61
N ARG A 51 -6.17 4.24 16.25
CA ARG A 51 -5.38 4.72 17.39
C ARG A 51 -4.27 5.67 16.94
N ASP A 52 -3.63 5.37 15.81
CA ASP A 52 -2.44 6.09 15.36
C ASP A 52 -2.82 7.44 14.68
N GLY A 53 -4.09 7.63 14.31
CA GLY A 53 -4.65 8.92 13.92
C GLY A 53 -4.34 9.32 12.46
N SER A 54 -4.22 10.63 12.21
CA SER A 54 -3.92 11.17 10.87
C SER A 54 -2.42 11.30 10.66
N GLN A 55 -1.90 10.68 9.60
CA GLN A 55 -0.51 10.84 9.19
C GLN A 55 -0.42 11.60 7.87
N PRO A 56 -0.09 12.92 7.90
CA PRO A 56 -0.12 13.76 6.71
C PRO A 56 0.95 13.39 5.68
N VAL A 57 2.04 12.74 6.11
CA VAL A 57 3.12 12.29 5.22
C VAL A 57 3.60 10.89 5.63
N LEU A 58 3.51 9.94 4.71
CA LEU A 58 4.04 8.60 4.86
C LEU A 58 5.43 8.49 4.20
N ARG A 59 6.50 8.51 5.02
CA ARG A 59 7.86 8.33 4.50
C ARG A 59 8.18 6.84 4.36
N LEU A 60 8.26 6.38 3.11
CA LEU A 60 8.63 5.01 2.80
C LEU A 60 10.16 4.84 2.85
N PRO A 61 10.67 3.69 3.33
CA PRO A 61 12.08 3.35 3.20
C PRO A 61 12.49 3.25 1.73
N ARG A 62 13.78 3.45 1.43
CA ARG A 62 14.30 3.33 0.05
C ARG A 62 13.89 1.99 -0.55
N LEU A 63 13.16 2.05 -1.66
CA LEU A 63 12.74 0.87 -2.41
C LEU A 63 13.87 0.50 -3.37
N ARG A 64 14.38 -0.72 -3.22
CA ARG A 64 15.31 -1.33 -4.18
C ARG A 64 14.51 -2.22 -5.10
N PHE A 65 14.45 -1.85 -6.37
CA PHE A 65 13.85 -2.66 -7.42
C PHE A 65 14.94 -3.52 -8.06
N SER A 66 14.63 -4.75 -8.47
CA SER A 66 15.57 -5.50 -9.33
C SER A 66 15.75 -4.76 -10.67
N SER A 67 16.68 -5.20 -11.51
CA SER A 67 16.69 -4.74 -12.89
C SER A 67 15.39 -5.19 -13.57
N ALA A 68 14.54 -4.23 -13.95
CA ALA A 68 13.29 -4.43 -14.70
C ALA A 68 12.30 -5.46 -14.12
N PRO A 69 11.76 -5.25 -12.90
CA PRO A 69 10.69 -6.11 -12.40
C PRO A 69 9.43 -5.89 -13.25
N ALA A 70 8.64 -6.95 -13.45
CA ALA A 70 7.31 -6.81 -14.03
C ALA A 70 6.49 -5.78 -13.24
N ALA A 71 5.72 -4.94 -13.94
CA ALA A 71 4.98 -3.83 -13.36
C ALA A 71 4.09 -4.24 -12.16
N ARG A 72 3.47 -5.42 -12.23
CA ARG A 72 2.69 -5.97 -11.11
C ARG A 72 3.55 -6.22 -9.86
N THR A 73 4.74 -6.80 -10.03
CA THR A 73 5.69 -7.05 -8.93
C THR A 73 6.13 -5.73 -8.30
N LEU A 74 6.37 -4.71 -9.12
CA LEU A 74 6.64 -3.35 -8.65
C LEU A 74 5.48 -2.81 -7.80
N GLY A 75 4.23 -2.98 -8.27
CA GLY A 75 3.03 -2.62 -7.50
C GLY A 75 2.97 -3.30 -6.12
N VAL A 76 3.22 -4.62 -6.06
CA VAL A 76 3.28 -5.37 -4.79
C VAL A 76 4.37 -4.81 -3.87
N GLN A 77 5.55 -4.50 -4.39
CA GLN A 77 6.64 -3.96 -3.58
C GLN A 77 6.32 -2.57 -3.00
N VAL A 78 5.66 -1.70 -3.80
CA VAL A 78 5.14 -0.41 -3.34
C VAL A 78 4.08 -0.60 -2.26
N GLY A 79 3.12 -1.53 -2.46
CA GLY A 79 2.07 -1.85 -1.49
C GLY A 79 2.64 -2.31 -0.15
N ARG A 80 3.66 -3.18 -0.17
CA ARG A 80 4.39 -3.59 1.05
C ARG A 80 5.04 -2.43 1.77
N ALA A 81 5.61 -1.49 1.03
CA ALA A 81 6.25 -0.33 1.63
C ALA A 81 5.25 0.56 2.33
N ILE A 82 4.12 0.86 1.66
CA ILE A 82 3.01 1.63 2.24
C ILE A 82 2.47 0.94 3.49
N GLY A 83 2.15 -0.35 3.40
CA GLY A 83 1.64 -1.10 4.56
C GLY A 83 2.60 -1.10 5.76
N ARG A 84 3.91 -1.17 5.52
CA ARG A 84 4.91 -1.01 6.60
C ARG A 84 4.97 0.41 7.16
N GLY A 85 4.79 1.42 6.31
CA GLY A 85 4.73 2.81 6.75
C GLY A 85 3.54 3.05 7.68
N LEU A 86 2.39 2.45 7.36
CA LEU A 86 1.14 2.56 8.12
C LEU A 86 1.11 1.75 9.42
N ALA A 87 2.06 0.82 9.60
CA ALA A 87 2.12 -0.06 10.78
C ALA A 87 3.14 0.43 11.84
N ARG A 88 3.79 1.57 11.62
CA ARG A 88 4.61 2.26 12.63
C ARG A 88 3.73 3.09 13.54
#